data_AF-A0A968I3X9-F1
#
_entry.id   AF-A0A968I3X9-F1
#
_cell.length_a   1.000
_cell.length_b   1.000
_cell.length_c   1.000
_cell.angle_alpha   90.00
_cell.angle_beta   90.00
_cell.angle_gamma   90.00
#
_symmetry.space_group_name_H-M   'P 1'
#
loop_
_entity.id
_entity.type
_entity.pdbx_description
1 polymer ?
#
loop_
_entity_poly.entity_id
_entity_poly.type
_entity_poly.pdbx_seq_one_letter_code
_entity_poly.pdbx_strand_id
1 'polypeptide(L)'
;MTIIETRTEPMVINMGPQHPSMHGVLRLMVTLDGENVIDCEPVIGYLHRGMEKIAESRTNIMFIPYVSRWDYAAGMFNEAITVNAPEKLANIKVPKRASYIRVVMLELNRIANHLLWLGPFLADVGAQTPFFYIFREREMIYDLFEAVSGMRFINNNYFRMGGVAADLTYGWVSKCLDFCHYFLPKVDEYERLITNNPIFVRRLDGVGTISREDAINWGL
;
A
#
# COMPACT_ATOMS: atom_id res chain seq x y z
N MET A 1 6.86 27.53 -31.65
CA MET A 1 5.42 27.43 -31.91
C MET A 1 4.73 28.42 -31.01
N THR A 2 4.06 29.42 -31.58
CA THR A 2 3.25 30.40 -30.85
C THR A 2 2.06 29.66 -30.23
N ILE A 3 2.06 29.52 -28.90
CA ILE A 3 0.90 29.01 -28.16
C ILE A 3 -0.18 30.08 -28.29
N ILE A 4 -1.32 29.72 -28.87
CA ILE A 4 -2.47 30.61 -28.96
C ILE A 4 -3.04 30.72 -27.54
N GLU A 5 -2.69 31.79 -26.81
CA GLU A 5 -3.27 32.08 -25.49
C GLU A 5 -4.68 32.65 -25.66
N THR A 6 -5.66 31.78 -25.89
CA THR A 6 -7.04 32.09 -25.53
C THR A 6 -7.12 32.19 -24.02
N ARG A 7 -7.27 33.40 -23.47
CA ARG A 7 -7.54 33.61 -22.04
C ARG A 7 -8.86 32.92 -21.67
N THR A 8 -8.78 31.76 -21.05
CA THR A 8 -9.91 31.06 -20.43
C THR A 8 -10.14 31.59 -19.02
N GLU A 9 -11.40 31.71 -18.61
CA GLU A 9 -11.71 32.01 -17.21
C GLU A 9 -11.35 30.79 -16.35
N PRO A 10 -10.73 30.97 -15.18
CA PRO A 10 -10.36 29.87 -14.32
C PRO A 10 -11.62 29.13 -13.86
N MET A 11 -11.68 27.84 -14.16
CA MET A 11 -12.80 26.97 -13.79
C MET A 11 -12.44 26.18 -12.54
N VAL A 12 -13.33 26.23 -11.55
CA VAL A 12 -13.21 25.40 -10.35
C VAL A 12 -14.00 24.11 -10.57
N ILE A 13 -13.29 22.99 -10.70
CA ILE A 13 -13.90 21.65 -10.77
C ILE A 13 -13.83 20.98 -9.40
N ASN A 14 -14.98 20.53 -8.92
CA ASN A 14 -15.06 19.67 -7.75
C ASN A 14 -15.03 18.20 -8.19
N MET A 15 -13.88 17.55 -8.03
CA MET A 15 -13.78 16.10 -8.18
C MET A 15 -14.29 15.44 -6.89
N GLY A 16 -15.42 14.76 -7.02
CA GLY A 16 -16.14 14.19 -5.90
C GLY A 16 -15.36 13.06 -5.20
N PRO A 17 -15.73 12.73 -3.95
CA PRO A 17 -14.97 11.80 -3.11
C PRO A 17 -14.93 10.34 -3.60
N GLN A 18 -15.80 9.96 -4.55
CA GLN A 18 -15.91 8.59 -5.08
C GLN A 18 -15.61 8.48 -6.59
N HIS A 19 -15.68 9.59 -7.32
CA HIS A 19 -15.52 9.64 -8.78
C HIS A 19 -14.71 10.87 -9.18
N PRO A 20 -13.77 10.77 -10.13
CA PRO A 20 -13.50 9.64 -11.01
C PRO A 20 -12.32 8.79 -10.48
N SER A 21 -12.63 7.55 -10.07
CA SER A 21 -11.67 6.47 -9.75
C SER A 21 -10.44 6.89 -8.95
N MET A 22 -10.62 7.19 -7.67
CA MET A 22 -9.50 7.22 -6.73
C MET A 22 -9.53 5.93 -5.93
N HIS A 23 -8.39 5.25 -5.78
CA HIS A 23 -8.22 4.01 -4.99
C HIS A 23 -8.43 4.20 -3.47
N GLY A 24 -9.20 5.22 -3.11
CA GLY A 24 -9.56 5.70 -1.79
C GLY A 24 -10.60 6.80 -1.91
N VAL A 25 -11.02 7.35 -0.78
CA VAL A 25 -12.01 8.43 -0.74
C VAL A 25 -11.27 9.76 -0.62
N LEU A 26 -11.17 10.51 -1.72
CA LEU A 26 -10.48 11.79 -1.78
C LEU A 26 -11.30 12.75 -2.63
N ARG A 27 -11.54 13.95 -2.10
CA ARG A 27 -12.17 15.04 -2.84
C ARG A 27 -11.12 16.07 -3.19
N LEU A 28 -11.05 16.47 -4.45
CA LEU A 28 -10.14 17.50 -4.92
C LEU A 28 -10.94 18.69 -5.46
N MET A 29 -10.66 19.88 -4.95
CA MET A 29 -11.11 21.13 -5.56
C MET A 29 -9.98 21.62 -6.45
N VAL A 30 -10.14 21.45 -7.77
CA VAL A 30 -9.09 21.75 -8.74
C VAL A 30 -9.45 23.04 -9.48
N THR A 31 -8.56 24.02 -9.43
CA THR A 31 -8.64 25.24 -10.23
C THR A 31 -7.88 25.04 -11.53
N LEU A 32 -8.60 25.05 -12.65
CA LEU A 32 -8.07 24.80 -13.98
C LEU A 32 -8.08 26.08 -14.83
N ASP A 33 -7.02 26.28 -15.60
CA ASP A 33 -7.01 27.17 -16.77
C ASP A 33 -6.89 26.33 -18.03
N GLY A 34 -8.03 26.07 -18.67
CA GLY A 34 -8.11 25.12 -19.79
C GLY A 34 -7.74 23.70 -19.35
N GLU A 35 -6.63 23.19 -19.87
CA GLU A 35 -6.07 21.85 -19.55
C GLU A 35 -5.02 21.90 -18.43
N ASN A 36 -4.56 23.09 -18.04
CA ASN A 36 -3.51 23.25 -17.03
C ASN A 36 -4.11 23.34 -15.63
N VAL A 37 -3.49 22.63 -14.68
CA VAL A 37 -3.82 22.71 -13.25
C VAL A 37 -3.05 23.88 -12.63
N ILE A 38 -3.77 24.89 -12.13
CA ILE A 38 -3.16 26.02 -11.42
C ILE A 38 -3.00 25.69 -9.94
N ASP A 39 -4.07 25.17 -9.35
CA ASP A 39 -4.14 24.89 -7.92
C ASP A 39 -5.04 23.67 -7.65
N CYS A 40 -4.74 22.96 -6.56
CA CYS A 40 -5.46 21.77 -6.15
C CYS A 40 -5.53 21.72 -4.63
N GLU A 41 -6.73 21.88 -4.09
CA GLU A 41 -6.99 21.76 -2.66
C GLU A 41 -7.54 20.34 -2.35
N PRO A 42 -6.76 19.48 -1.67
CA PRO A 42 -7.23 18.16 -1.26
C PRO A 42 -8.07 18.26 0.02
N VAL A 43 -9.35 17.89 -0.09
CA VAL A 43 -10.26 17.75 1.06
C VAL A 43 -10.23 16.30 1.54
N ILE A 44 -9.50 16.08 2.64
CA ILE A 44 -9.36 14.77 3.29
C ILE A 44 -10.28 14.64 4.52
N GLY A 45 -10.37 13.44 5.09
CA GLY A 45 -11.08 13.19 6.35
C GLY A 45 -12.38 12.39 6.24
N TYR A 46 -12.83 12.06 5.02
CA TYR A 46 -14.01 11.21 4.81
C TYR A 46 -13.87 9.81 5.41
N LEU A 47 -12.63 9.32 5.59
CA LEU A 47 -12.33 8.04 6.24
C LEU A 47 -11.70 8.20 7.64
N HIS A 48 -11.84 9.37 8.27
CA HIS A 48 -11.38 9.57 9.64
C HIS A 48 -12.22 8.73 10.60
N ARG A 49 -11.58 7.75 11.27
CA ARG A 49 -12.24 6.79 12.17
C ARG A 49 -11.92 6.99 13.65
N GLY A 50 -11.21 8.07 14.01
CA GLY A 50 -10.86 8.36 15.41
C GLY A 50 -9.98 7.30 16.07
N MET A 51 -9.05 6.69 15.32
CA MET A 51 -8.21 5.58 15.82
C MET A 51 -7.38 5.95 17.04
N GLU A 52 -6.88 7.19 17.10
CA GLU A 52 -6.13 7.73 18.25
C GLU A 52 -7.00 7.76 19.50
N LYS A 53 -8.26 8.18 19.37
CA LYS A 53 -9.20 8.21 20.49
C LYS A 53 -9.57 6.80 20.98
N ILE A 54 -9.69 5.85 20.06
CA ILE A 54 -9.92 4.44 20.39
C ILE A 54 -8.73 3.89 21.17
N ALA A 55 -7.49 4.27 20.79
CA ALA A 55 -6.26 3.82 21.44
C ALA A 55 -6.25 4.17 22.94
N GLU A 56 -6.70 5.36 23.32
CA GLU A 56 -6.78 5.79 24.74
C GLU A 56 -7.67 4.89 25.60
N SER A 57 -8.72 4.31 25.00
CA SER A 57 -9.74 3.52 25.70
C SER A 57 -9.46 2.01 25.70
N ARG A 58 -8.39 1.56 25.06
CA ARG A 58 -8.08 0.14 24.84
C ARG A 58 -6.69 -0.20 25.35
N THR A 59 -6.53 -1.44 25.81
CA THR A 59 -5.20 -1.95 26.14
C THR A 59 -4.41 -2.21 24.86
N ASN A 60 -3.09 -2.21 24.96
CA ASN A 60 -2.19 -2.41 23.83
C ASN A 60 -2.52 -3.70 23.03
N ILE A 61 -2.94 -4.77 23.70
CA ILE A 61 -3.31 -6.05 23.05
C ILE A 61 -4.61 -5.91 22.25
N MET A 62 -5.61 -5.23 22.84
CA MET A 62 -6.91 -4.99 22.17
C MET A 62 -6.78 -4.00 21.02
N PHE A 63 -5.73 -3.18 20.99
CA PHE A 63 -5.52 -2.19 19.94
C PHE A 63 -4.89 -2.77 18.66
N ILE A 64 -4.13 -3.87 18.74
CA ILE A 64 -3.45 -4.51 17.60
C ILE A 64 -4.37 -4.70 16.37
N PRO A 65 -5.60 -5.26 16.50
CA PRO A 65 -6.49 -5.44 15.36
C PRO A 65 -6.92 -4.12 14.69
N TYR A 66 -7.02 -3.03 15.45
CA TYR A 66 -7.38 -1.73 14.90
C TYR A 66 -6.26 -1.15 14.04
N VAL A 67 -5.01 -1.38 14.43
CA VAL A 67 -3.84 -0.84 13.74
C VAL A 67 -3.61 -1.54 12.39
N SER A 68 -4.01 -2.82 12.27
CA SER A 68 -4.04 -3.52 10.98
C SER A 68 -4.95 -2.86 9.93
N ARG A 69 -5.83 -1.95 10.35
CA ARG A 69 -6.77 -1.22 9.48
C ARG A 69 -6.29 0.17 9.07
N TRP A 70 -5.17 0.65 9.62
CA TRP A 70 -4.62 1.97 9.29
C TRP A 70 -4.23 2.02 7.82
N ASP A 71 -3.25 1.19 7.46
CA ASP A 71 -2.99 0.76 6.10
C ASP A 71 -3.55 -0.66 5.94
N TYR A 72 -4.63 -0.77 5.17
CA TYR A 72 -5.28 -2.05 4.91
C TYR A 72 -4.52 -2.93 3.92
N ALA A 73 -3.61 -2.35 3.12
CA ALA A 73 -2.77 -3.07 2.20
C ALA A 73 -1.55 -3.66 2.91
N ALA A 74 -0.96 -2.88 3.82
CA ALA A 74 0.24 -3.22 4.55
C ALA A 74 -0.03 -3.49 6.05
N GLY A 75 -1.16 -4.11 6.40
CA GLY A 75 -1.63 -4.25 7.78
C GLY A 75 -0.63 -4.88 8.76
N MET A 76 0.16 -5.86 8.33
CA MET A 76 1.18 -6.51 9.18
C MET A 76 2.34 -5.56 9.58
N PHE A 77 2.68 -4.57 8.76
CA PHE A 77 3.70 -3.56 9.13
C PHE A 77 3.23 -2.73 10.33
N ASN A 78 1.96 -2.31 10.29
CA ASN A 78 1.37 -1.54 11.37
C ASN A 78 1.26 -2.36 12.66
N GLU A 79 0.86 -3.64 12.54
CA GLU A 79 0.89 -4.58 13.68
C GLU A 79 2.31 -4.68 14.26
N ALA A 80 3.34 -4.79 13.42
CA ALA A 80 4.73 -4.88 13.87
C ALA A 80 5.19 -3.61 14.58
N ILE A 81 4.83 -2.41 14.10
CA ILE A 81 5.16 -1.14 14.77
C ILE A 81 4.54 -1.09 16.17
N THR A 82 3.25 -1.46 16.26
CA THR A 82 2.48 -1.44 17.52
C THR A 82 3.00 -2.44 18.55
N VAL A 83 3.62 -3.53 18.09
CA VAL A 83 4.19 -4.57 18.94
C VAL A 83 5.65 -4.26 19.32
N ASN A 84 6.44 -3.74 18.39
CA ASN A 84 7.85 -3.43 18.62
C ASN A 84 8.03 -2.25 19.59
N ALA A 85 7.13 -1.25 19.57
CA ALA A 85 7.20 -0.11 20.49
C ALA A 85 7.12 -0.51 21.98
N PRO A 86 6.11 -1.27 22.45
CA PRO A 86 6.05 -1.73 23.83
C PRO A 86 7.13 -2.78 24.16
N GLU A 87 7.56 -3.62 23.20
CA GLU A 87 8.68 -4.55 23.41
C GLU A 87 9.99 -3.80 23.71
N LYS A 88 10.25 -2.69 23.00
CA LYS A 88 11.40 -1.82 23.23
C LYS A 88 11.26 -1.06 24.55
N LEU A 89 10.06 -0.57 24.89
CA LEU A 89 9.80 0.13 26.15
C LEU A 89 10.02 -0.77 27.37
N ALA A 90 9.60 -2.03 27.28
CA ALA A 90 9.71 -3.02 28.35
C ALA A 90 11.00 -3.87 28.30
N ASN A 91 11.91 -3.60 27.35
CA ASN A 91 13.13 -4.38 27.10
C ASN A 91 12.91 -5.90 26.99
N ILE A 92 11.80 -6.32 26.36
CA ILE A 92 11.46 -7.73 26.18
C ILE A 92 12.27 -8.30 25.01
N LYS A 93 12.99 -9.40 25.25
CA LYS A 93 13.71 -10.11 24.20
C LYS A 93 12.78 -11.07 23.46
N VAL A 94 12.60 -10.83 22.16
CA VAL A 94 11.81 -11.70 21.28
C VAL A 94 12.62 -12.97 20.94
N PRO A 95 12.01 -14.17 20.96
CA PRO A 95 12.66 -15.40 20.52
C PRO A 95 13.14 -15.30 19.06
N LYS A 96 14.33 -15.85 18.76
CA LYS A 96 14.94 -15.81 17.41
C LYS A 96 14.00 -16.33 16.31
N ARG A 97 13.30 -17.44 16.57
CA ARG A 97 12.34 -18.03 15.62
C ARG A 97 11.20 -17.07 15.30
N ALA A 98 10.64 -16.39 16.31
CA ALA A 98 9.56 -15.42 16.11
C ALA A 98 10.05 -14.20 15.32
N SER A 99 11.30 -13.76 15.54
CA SER A 99 11.90 -12.68 14.74
C SER A 99 12.03 -13.05 13.26
N TYR A 100 12.47 -14.26 12.93
CA TYR A 100 12.53 -14.71 11.52
C TYR A 100 11.15 -14.80 10.88
N ILE A 101 10.16 -15.36 11.59
CA ILE A 101 8.79 -15.43 11.08
C ILE A 101 8.24 -14.02 10.81
N ARG A 102 8.46 -13.06 11.72
CA ARG A 102 8.04 -11.66 11.52
C ARG A 102 8.65 -11.07 10.25
N VAL A 103 9.96 -11.24 10.03
CA VAL A 103 10.63 -10.71 8.83
C VAL A 103 10.06 -11.33 7.57
N VAL A 104 9.89 -12.67 7.52
CA VAL A 104 9.31 -13.34 6.36
C VAL A 104 7.90 -12.84 6.06
N MET A 105 7.04 -12.71 7.08
CA MET A 105 5.68 -12.21 6.93
C MET A 105 5.64 -10.74 6.47
N LEU A 106 6.54 -9.90 7.00
CA LEU A 106 6.66 -8.50 6.60
C LEU A 106 7.10 -8.36 5.14
N GLU A 107 8.05 -9.17 4.68
CA GLU A 107 8.50 -9.15 3.28
C GLU A 107 7.44 -9.70 2.32
N LEU A 108 6.69 -10.75 2.70
CA LEU A 108 5.53 -11.18 1.91
C LEU A 108 4.46 -10.08 1.81
N ASN A 109 4.19 -9.39 2.92
CA ASN A 109 3.26 -8.26 2.95
C ASN A 109 3.78 -7.07 2.12
N ARG A 110 5.10 -6.86 2.06
CA ARG A 110 5.73 -5.85 1.19
C ARG A 110 5.46 -6.16 -0.28
N ILE A 111 5.66 -7.40 -0.70
CA ILE A 111 5.38 -7.85 -2.07
C ILE A 111 3.90 -7.63 -2.38
N ALA A 112 2.98 -8.06 -1.50
CA ALA A 112 1.56 -7.85 -1.68
C ALA A 112 1.17 -6.37 -1.79
N ASN A 113 1.83 -5.49 -1.04
CA ASN A 113 1.60 -4.04 -1.10
C ASN A 113 2.10 -3.42 -2.41
N HIS A 114 3.31 -3.78 -2.87
CA HIS A 114 3.82 -3.29 -4.16
C HIS A 114 2.98 -3.79 -5.34
N LEU A 115 2.48 -5.02 -5.27
CA LEU A 115 1.52 -5.55 -6.25
C LEU A 115 0.22 -4.73 -6.25
N LEU A 116 -0.33 -4.42 -5.06
CA LEU A 116 -1.51 -3.55 -4.98
C LEU A 116 -1.25 -2.12 -5.46
N TRP A 117 -0.03 -1.61 -5.35
CA TRP A 117 0.30 -0.30 -5.90
C TRP A 117 0.36 -0.37 -7.43
N LEU A 118 1.07 -1.35 -7.98
CA LEU A 118 1.33 -1.45 -9.42
C LEU A 118 0.06 -1.70 -10.24
N GLY A 119 -0.80 -2.62 -9.81
CA GLY A 119 -1.97 -3.04 -10.61
C GLY A 119 -2.97 -1.90 -10.88
N PRO A 120 -3.54 -1.28 -9.84
CA PRO A 120 -4.45 -0.15 -9.96
C PRO A 120 -3.77 1.06 -10.63
N PHE A 121 -2.50 1.36 -10.33
CA PHE A 121 -1.76 2.42 -11.02
C PHE A 121 -1.73 2.22 -12.54
N LEU A 122 -1.47 0.99 -13.00
CA LEU A 122 -1.51 0.68 -14.43
C LEU A 122 -2.92 0.79 -15.01
N ALA A 123 -3.94 0.39 -14.26
CA ALA A 123 -5.34 0.51 -14.68
C ALA A 123 -5.75 1.98 -14.84
N ASP A 124 -5.31 2.86 -13.94
CA ASP A 124 -5.54 4.31 -13.99
C ASP A 124 -4.80 4.97 -15.16
N VAL A 125 -3.60 4.49 -15.48
CA VAL A 125 -2.86 4.90 -16.69
C VAL A 125 -3.51 4.33 -17.98
N GLY A 126 -4.46 3.38 -17.86
CA GLY A 126 -5.26 2.84 -18.96
C GLY A 126 -4.91 1.41 -19.39
N ALA A 127 -3.96 0.76 -18.74
CA ALA A 127 -3.60 -0.63 -18.98
C ALA A 127 -4.34 -1.56 -18.00
N GLN A 128 -5.50 -2.07 -18.42
CA GLN A 128 -6.35 -2.90 -17.55
C GLN A 128 -5.91 -4.38 -17.47
N THR A 129 -5.22 -4.93 -18.46
CA THR A 129 -4.88 -6.37 -18.47
C THR A 129 -3.88 -6.78 -17.38
N PRO A 130 -2.79 -6.04 -17.11
CA PRO A 130 -1.83 -6.39 -16.05
C PRO A 130 -2.45 -6.42 -14.65
N PHE A 131 -3.54 -5.67 -14.42
CA PHE A 131 -4.29 -5.68 -13.17
C PHE A 131 -4.72 -7.11 -12.79
N PHE A 132 -5.30 -7.86 -13.74
CA PHE A 132 -5.77 -9.22 -13.46
C PHE A 132 -4.65 -10.21 -13.17
N TYR A 133 -3.49 -10.02 -13.80
CA TYR A 133 -2.32 -10.83 -13.49
C TYR A 133 -1.94 -10.55 -12.05
N ILE A 134 -1.56 -9.32 -11.72
CA ILE A 134 -1.08 -8.96 -10.37
C ILE A 134 -1.98 -9.43 -9.21
N PHE A 135 -3.31 -9.40 -9.38
CA PHE A 135 -4.23 -9.93 -8.36
C PHE A 135 -4.18 -11.46 -8.20
N ARG A 136 -3.83 -12.22 -9.23
CA ARG A 136 -3.58 -13.68 -9.17
C ARG A 136 -2.38 -13.98 -8.26
N GLU A 137 -1.23 -13.35 -8.47
CA GLU A 137 -0.05 -13.55 -7.63
C GLU A 137 -0.32 -13.10 -6.19
N ARG A 138 -1.09 -12.01 -6.03
CA ARG A 138 -1.49 -11.52 -4.71
C ARG A 138 -2.38 -12.51 -3.95
N GLU A 139 -3.30 -13.18 -4.64
CA GLU A 139 -4.17 -14.19 -4.03
C GLU A 139 -3.36 -15.37 -3.45
N MET A 140 -2.27 -15.77 -4.13
CA MET A 140 -1.38 -16.82 -3.61
C MET A 140 -0.72 -16.43 -2.28
N ILE A 141 -0.41 -15.13 -2.08
CA ILE A 141 0.10 -14.62 -0.81
C ILE A 141 -0.98 -14.68 0.27
N TYR A 142 -2.24 -14.41 -0.09
CA TYR A 142 -3.35 -14.50 0.87
C TYR A 142 -3.65 -15.92 1.32
N ASP A 143 -3.49 -16.91 0.45
CA ASP A 143 -3.57 -18.31 0.85
C ASP A 143 -2.48 -18.67 1.88
N LEU A 144 -1.29 -18.08 1.77
CA LEU A 144 -0.22 -18.24 2.77
C LEU A 144 -0.56 -17.56 4.10
N PHE A 145 -1.21 -16.40 4.07
CA PHE A 145 -1.67 -15.72 5.29
C PHE A 145 -2.80 -16.50 5.96
N GLU A 146 -3.78 -16.96 5.20
CA GLU A 146 -4.89 -17.77 5.69
C GLU A 146 -4.41 -19.07 6.34
N ALA A 147 -3.40 -19.72 5.74
CA ALA A 147 -2.81 -20.93 6.30
C ALA A 147 -2.12 -20.74 7.66
N VAL A 148 -1.86 -19.51 8.10
CA VAL A 148 -1.17 -19.20 9.37
C VAL A 148 -2.08 -18.48 10.36
N SER A 149 -2.74 -17.41 9.94
CA SER A 149 -3.60 -16.60 10.81
C SER A 149 -5.08 -17.02 10.76
N GLY A 150 -5.48 -17.81 9.75
CA GLY A 150 -6.89 -18.07 9.43
C GLY A 150 -7.60 -16.87 8.80
N MET A 151 -6.86 -15.79 8.48
CA MET A 151 -7.39 -14.57 7.88
C MET A 151 -6.62 -14.20 6.61
N ARG A 152 -7.31 -13.59 5.65
CA ARG A 152 -6.74 -13.28 4.32
C ARG A 152 -6.15 -11.88 4.22
N PHE A 153 -6.90 -10.86 4.64
CA PHE A 153 -6.64 -9.47 4.27
C PHE A 153 -6.38 -8.56 5.49
N ILE A 154 -7.43 -8.28 6.27
CA ILE A 154 -7.40 -7.36 7.41
C ILE A 154 -7.59 -8.15 8.71
N ASN A 155 -7.00 -7.67 9.80
CA ASN A 155 -7.04 -8.24 11.16
C ASN A 155 -6.30 -9.57 11.32
N ASN A 156 -5.19 -9.79 10.61
CA ASN A 156 -4.39 -11.01 10.80
C ASN A 156 -4.02 -11.25 12.26
N ASN A 157 -3.83 -10.19 13.06
CA ASN A 157 -3.70 -10.25 14.52
C ASN A 157 -2.65 -11.28 14.95
N TYR A 158 -1.64 -11.44 14.11
CA TYR A 158 -0.69 -12.54 14.14
C TYR A 158 0.54 -12.15 14.96
N PHE A 159 0.92 -10.87 14.89
CA PHE A 159 1.97 -10.35 15.74
C PHE A 159 1.43 -10.05 17.15
N ARG A 160 2.18 -10.51 18.15
CA ARG A 160 1.88 -10.33 19.56
C ARG A 160 3.11 -9.82 20.27
N MET A 161 2.91 -9.05 21.34
CA MET A 161 4.00 -8.68 22.25
C MET A 161 4.69 -9.95 22.75
N GLY A 162 6.00 -10.03 22.54
CA GLY A 162 6.83 -11.20 22.84
C GLY A 162 7.05 -12.17 21.66
N GLY A 163 6.40 -11.98 20.51
CA GLY A 163 6.63 -12.79 19.31
C GLY A 163 5.46 -12.88 18.32
N VAL A 164 5.00 -14.10 18.08
CA VAL A 164 3.90 -14.43 17.15
C VAL A 164 2.82 -15.20 17.90
N ALA A 165 1.57 -15.10 17.45
CA ALA A 165 0.42 -15.75 18.10
C ALA A 165 0.49 -17.29 18.03
N ALA A 166 0.89 -17.82 16.88
CA ALA A 166 1.04 -19.25 16.61
C ALA A 166 2.25 -19.49 15.71
N ASP A 167 2.85 -20.69 15.80
CA ASP A 167 3.91 -21.10 14.87
C ASP A 167 3.32 -21.41 13.48
N LEU A 168 4.19 -21.50 12.47
CA LEU A 168 3.82 -21.82 11.10
C LEU A 168 3.23 -23.23 11.01
N THR A 169 2.21 -23.39 10.17
CA THR A 169 1.59 -24.69 9.91
C THR A 169 2.54 -25.64 9.17
N TYR A 170 2.30 -26.96 9.32
CA TYR A 170 3.11 -27.97 8.66
C TYR A 170 3.04 -27.81 7.13
N GLY A 171 4.21 -27.78 6.48
CA GLY A 171 4.30 -27.59 5.02
C GLY A 171 4.12 -26.14 4.54
N TRP A 172 4.02 -25.16 5.45
CA TRP A 172 3.93 -23.75 5.05
C TRP A 172 5.21 -23.26 4.36
N VAL A 173 6.37 -23.65 4.89
CA VAL A 173 7.67 -23.21 4.35
C VAL A 173 7.88 -23.69 2.91
N SER A 174 7.50 -24.93 2.59
CA SER A 174 7.58 -25.45 1.22
C SER A 174 6.66 -24.67 0.28
N LYS A 175 5.42 -24.38 0.70
CA LYS A 175 4.50 -23.55 -0.11
C LYS A 175 5.03 -22.14 -0.35
N CYS A 176 5.65 -21.54 0.67
CA CYS A 176 6.27 -20.22 0.54
C CYS A 176 7.43 -20.26 -0.47
N LEU A 177 8.25 -21.31 -0.46
CA LEU A 177 9.33 -21.49 -1.44
C LEU A 177 8.77 -21.71 -2.85
N ASP A 178 7.72 -22.51 -3.00
CA ASP A 178 7.04 -22.72 -4.29
C ASP A 178 6.50 -21.39 -4.84
N PHE A 179 5.91 -20.56 -3.99
CA PHE A 179 5.50 -19.21 -4.36
C PHE A 179 6.68 -18.35 -4.82
N CYS A 180 7.80 -18.35 -4.09
CA CYS A 180 8.99 -17.60 -4.49
C CYS A 180 9.52 -18.05 -5.86
N HIS A 181 9.56 -19.36 -6.12
CA HIS A 181 9.96 -19.90 -7.42
C HIS A 181 8.99 -19.54 -8.54
N TYR A 182 7.69 -19.49 -8.26
CA TYR A 182 6.67 -19.07 -9.21
C TYR A 182 6.74 -17.56 -9.49
N PHE A 183 6.92 -16.74 -8.47
CA PHE A 183 6.84 -15.28 -8.57
C PHE A 183 8.07 -14.66 -9.24
N LEU A 184 9.26 -15.23 -9.04
CA LEU A 184 10.51 -14.68 -9.59
C LEU A 184 10.43 -14.42 -11.12
N PRO A 185 10.05 -15.38 -11.98
CA PRO A 185 9.92 -15.14 -13.42
C PRO A 185 8.75 -14.22 -13.79
N LYS A 186 7.78 -14.02 -12.89
CA LYS A 186 6.65 -13.08 -13.13
C LYS A 186 7.09 -11.63 -13.02
N VAL A 187 8.09 -11.34 -12.19
CA VAL A 187 8.69 -10.00 -12.13
C VAL A 187 9.29 -9.62 -13.49
N ASP A 188 10.04 -10.52 -14.11
CA ASP A 188 10.61 -10.31 -15.46
C ASP A 188 9.51 -10.14 -16.52
N GLU A 189 8.40 -10.88 -16.39
CA GLU A 189 7.23 -10.74 -17.27
C GLU A 189 6.62 -9.34 -17.16
N TYR A 190 6.44 -8.81 -15.94
CA TYR A 190 5.94 -7.45 -15.73
C TYR A 190 6.91 -6.38 -16.24
N GLU A 191 8.21 -6.52 -16.00
CA GLU A 191 9.21 -5.59 -16.49
C GLU A 191 9.19 -5.52 -18.03
N ARG A 192 9.09 -6.68 -18.69
CA ARG A 192 8.99 -6.76 -20.15
C ARG A 192 7.72 -6.10 -20.70
N LEU A 193 6.60 -6.19 -19.98
CA LEU A 193 5.32 -5.61 -20.39
C LEU A 193 5.24 -4.10 -20.16
N ILE A 194 5.86 -3.60 -19.09
CA ILE A 194 5.62 -2.22 -18.60
C ILE A 194 6.81 -1.31 -18.89
N THR A 195 8.02 -1.71 -18.48
CA THR A 195 9.18 -0.82 -18.40
C THR A 195 9.58 -0.22 -19.74
N ASN A 196 9.56 -1.03 -20.80
CA ASN A 196 9.92 -0.59 -22.16
C ASN A 196 8.73 -0.17 -23.01
N ASN A 197 7.52 -0.06 -22.43
CA ASN A 197 6.35 0.34 -23.20
C ASN A 197 6.42 1.84 -23.53
N PRO A 198 6.48 2.23 -24.82
CA PRO A 198 6.66 3.63 -25.22
C PRO A 198 5.49 4.53 -24.79
N ILE A 199 4.28 3.99 -24.64
CA ILE A 199 3.11 4.76 -24.18
C ILE A 199 3.24 5.06 -22.68
N PHE A 200 3.71 4.08 -21.90
CA PHE A 200 3.90 4.22 -20.46
C PHE A 200 5.00 5.25 -20.16
N VAL A 201 6.14 5.15 -20.85
CA VAL A 201 7.24 6.11 -20.71
C VAL A 201 6.78 7.52 -21.08
N ARG A 202 6.09 7.72 -22.20
CA ARG A 202 5.58 9.05 -22.61
C ARG A 202 4.58 9.67 -21.62
N ARG A 203 3.89 8.87 -20.82
CA ARG A 203 2.91 9.39 -19.84
C ARG A 203 3.51 9.77 -18.50
N LEU A 204 4.67 9.19 -18.14
CA LEU A 204 5.29 9.38 -16.84
C LEU A 204 6.56 10.23 -16.91
N ASP A 205 7.30 10.13 -18.02
CA ASP A 205 8.54 10.87 -18.19
C ASP A 205 8.26 12.38 -18.24
N GLY A 206 8.92 13.13 -17.37
CA GLY A 206 8.74 14.58 -17.23
C GLY A 206 7.56 15.05 -16.37
N VAL A 207 6.77 14.15 -15.76
CA VAL A 207 5.63 14.51 -14.90
C VAL A 207 6.01 14.37 -13.41
N GLY A 208 5.58 15.32 -12.57
CA GLY A 208 5.78 15.25 -11.11
C GLY A 208 7.25 15.38 -10.69
N THR A 209 7.96 16.38 -11.25
CA THR A 209 9.35 16.64 -10.87
C THR A 209 9.43 17.08 -9.41
N ILE A 210 10.26 16.37 -8.63
CA ILE A 210 10.48 16.67 -7.22
C ILE A 210 11.98 16.90 -7.04
N SER A 211 12.36 18.11 -6.61
CA SER A 211 13.75 18.39 -6.27
C SER A 211 14.12 17.73 -4.94
N ARG A 212 15.42 17.48 -4.73
CA ARG A 212 15.89 16.93 -3.45
C ARG A 212 15.54 17.83 -2.27
N GLU A 213 15.64 19.14 -2.45
CA GLU A 213 15.34 20.12 -1.42
C GLU A 213 13.85 20.11 -1.07
N ASP A 214 12.98 20.06 -2.09
CA ASP A 214 11.53 19.97 -1.89
C ASP A 214 11.14 18.66 -1.19
N ALA A 215 11.72 17.53 -1.60
CA ALA A 215 11.47 16.23 -0.96
C ALA A 215 11.76 16.26 0.55
N ILE A 216 12.89 16.88 0.95
CA ILE A 216 13.26 17.02 2.36
C ILE A 216 12.33 17.99 3.08
N ASN A 217 12.01 19.13 2.46
CA ASN A 217 11.16 20.16 3.07
C ASN A 217 9.72 19.66 3.28
N TRP A 218 9.22 18.81 2.40
CA TRP A 218 7.87 18.22 2.50
C TRP A 218 7.82 16.95 3.35
N GLY A 219 8.97 16.36 3.72
CA GLY A 219 9.04 15.12 4.49
C GLY A 219 8.59 13.88 3.71
N LEU A 220 8.92 13.85 2.42
CA LEU A 220 8.52 12.81 1.45
C LEU A 220 9.39 11.55 1.54
#